data_AF-A0A2M7E012-F1
#
_entry.id   AF-A0A2M7E012-F1
#
_cell.length_a   1.000
_cell.length_b   1.000
_cell.length_c   1.000
_cell.angle_alpha   90.00
_cell.angle_beta   90.00
_cell.angle_gamma   90.00
#
_symmetry.space_group_name_H-M   'P 1'
#
loop_
_entity.id
_entity.type
_entity.pdbx_description
1 polymer ?
#
loop_
_entity_poly.entity_id
_entity_poly.type
_entity_poly.pdbx_seq_one_letter_code
_entity_poly.pdbx_strand_id
1 'polypeptide(L)'
;MKKIFFLVFFFSLITCFSQQLPQLTLRSFDYTVFNPASNGIKPYSEIMLHHRSQWVGFTNAPNTQFLTYNGKINEIMGIGSYIMNDITGPTRRFSASVAYNYKAKFENFRLSLGLAAGIMQYGIDGNKISLYQINDNVIAEHISMKSICPNVD
;
A
#
# COMPACT_ATOMS: atom_id res chain seq x y z
N MET A 1 5.41 16.08 36.61
CA MET A 1 5.43 16.17 35.12
C MET A 1 5.88 14.86 34.45
N LYS A 2 7.02 14.24 34.81
CA LYS A 2 7.49 12.97 34.22
C LYS A 2 6.48 11.79 34.32
N LYS A 3 5.73 11.70 35.42
CA LYS A 3 4.71 10.65 35.64
C LYS A 3 3.48 10.79 34.73
N ILE A 4 3.10 12.02 34.37
CA ILE A 4 1.96 12.29 33.47
C ILE A 4 2.35 11.93 32.03
N PHE A 5 3.58 12.25 31.63
CA PHE A 5 4.11 11.87 30.31
C PHE A 5 4.12 10.36 30.10
N PHE A 6 4.54 9.60 31.13
CA PHE A 6 4.50 8.13 31.10
C PHE A 6 3.07 7.58 30.98
N LEU A 7 2.09 8.24 31.62
CA LEU A 7 0.71 7.79 31.63
C LEU A 7 0.01 8.05 30.28
N VAL A 8 0.32 9.18 29.63
CA VAL A 8 -0.12 9.48 28.26
C VAL A 8 0.49 8.51 27.25
N PHE A 9 1.79 8.21 27.38
CA PHE A 9 2.47 7.22 26.53
C PHE A 9 1.87 5.81 26.69
N PHE A 10 1.47 5.43 27.91
CA PHE A 10 0.89 4.11 28.16
C PHE A 10 -0.54 3.98 27.60
N PHE A 11 -1.35 5.05 27.67
CA PHE A 11 -2.70 5.06 27.10
C PHE A 11 -2.71 5.01 25.56
N SER A 12 -1.68 5.56 24.88
CA SER A 12 -1.58 5.48 23.42
C SER A 12 -1.29 4.07 22.88
N LEU A 13 -0.89 3.12 23.73
CA LEU A 13 -0.59 1.74 23.30
C LEU A 13 -1.84 0.85 23.20
N ILE A 14 -2.98 1.27 23.76
CA ILE A 14 -4.17 0.42 23.94
C ILE A 14 -5.11 0.48 22.71
N THR A 15 -4.98 1.48 21.84
CA THR A 15 -5.92 1.73 20.72
C THR A 15 -5.37 1.39 19.33
N CYS A 16 -4.47 0.40 19.23
CA CYS A 16 -3.90 0.04 17.94
C CYS A 16 -4.83 -0.92 17.17
N PHE A 17 -5.53 -0.40 16.16
CA PHE A 17 -6.22 -1.21 15.17
C PHE A 17 -5.19 -1.75 14.17
N SER A 18 -4.88 -3.04 14.21
CA SER A 18 -4.01 -3.65 13.19
C SER A 18 -4.82 -3.87 11.91
N GLN A 19 -4.36 -3.32 10.79
CA GLN A 19 -4.90 -3.62 9.47
C GLN A 19 -3.93 -4.53 8.73
N GLN A 20 -4.41 -5.67 8.21
CA GLN A 20 -3.59 -6.54 7.38
C GLN A 20 -3.50 -5.96 5.97
N LEU A 21 -2.38 -5.29 5.67
CA LEU A 21 -2.03 -4.96 4.30
C LEU A 21 -1.56 -6.24 3.58
N PRO A 22 -1.83 -6.40 2.28
CA PRO A 22 -1.41 -7.58 1.56
C PRO A 22 0.11 -7.64 1.49
N GLN A 23 0.61 -8.83 1.73
CA GLN A 23 2.03 -9.12 1.78
C GLN A 23 2.56 -9.33 0.36
N LEU A 24 3.27 -8.33 -0.12
CA LEU A 24 3.93 -8.36 -1.41
C LEU A 24 5.40 -8.75 -1.22
N THR A 25 5.80 -9.88 -1.78
CA THR A 25 7.23 -10.26 -1.90
C THR A 25 7.96 -9.47 -2.99
N LEU A 26 7.30 -8.47 -3.59
CA LEU A 26 7.84 -7.63 -4.66
C LEU A 26 8.82 -6.56 -4.18
N ARG A 27 8.95 -6.36 -2.85
CA ARG A 27 9.85 -5.36 -2.27
C ARG A 27 11.30 -5.47 -2.76
N SER A 28 11.78 -6.68 -3.01
CA SER A 28 13.16 -6.88 -3.50
C SER A 28 13.37 -6.39 -4.93
N PHE A 29 12.29 -6.27 -5.71
CA PHE A 29 12.34 -5.83 -7.10
C PHE A 29 12.07 -4.33 -7.23
N ASP A 30 11.20 -3.79 -6.38
CA ASP A 30 10.87 -2.37 -6.39
C ASP A 30 10.62 -1.81 -4.97
N TYR A 31 11.50 -0.91 -4.55
CA TYR A 31 11.40 -0.21 -3.25
C TYR A 31 10.49 1.03 -3.31
N THR A 32 10.13 1.49 -4.51
CA THR A 32 9.38 2.74 -4.75
C THR A 32 8.04 2.74 -4.02
N VAL A 33 7.42 1.56 -3.92
CA VAL A 33 6.12 1.35 -3.27
C VAL A 33 6.23 1.36 -1.74
N PHE A 34 7.38 0.95 -1.19
CA PHE A 34 7.56 0.69 0.25
C PHE A 34 8.32 1.77 0.99
N ASN A 35 9.15 2.54 0.29
CA ASN A 35 9.98 3.57 0.92
C ASN A 35 10.07 4.80 0.02
N PRO A 36 9.27 5.86 0.28
CA PRO A 36 9.33 7.08 -0.51
C PRO A 36 10.70 7.78 -0.43
N ALA A 37 11.48 7.52 0.62
CA ALA A 37 12.83 8.06 0.77
C ALA A 37 13.87 7.40 -0.17
N SER A 38 13.50 6.30 -0.84
CA SER A 38 14.37 5.59 -1.79
C SER A 38 14.24 6.06 -3.24
N ASN A 39 13.25 6.93 -3.52
CA ASN A 39 12.95 7.40 -4.87
C ASN A 39 14.03 8.37 -5.40
N GLY A 40 14.32 8.31 -6.69
CA GLY A 40 15.34 9.14 -7.35
C GLY A 40 16.78 8.86 -6.93
N ILE A 41 17.07 7.74 -6.27
CA ILE A 41 18.46 7.30 -5.97
C ILE A 41 19.19 6.89 -7.25
N LYS A 42 18.50 6.16 -8.14
CA LYS A 42 19.04 5.77 -9.45
C LYS A 42 19.29 7.02 -10.30
N PRO A 43 20.35 7.04 -11.14
CA PRO A 43 20.67 8.18 -12.00
C PRO A 43 19.74 8.31 -13.21
N TYR A 44 18.81 7.37 -13.40
CA TYR A 44 17.85 7.32 -14.49
C TYR A 44 16.43 7.18 -13.94
N SER A 45 15.45 7.58 -14.74
CA SER A 45 14.04 7.28 -14.48
C SER A 45 13.72 5.85 -14.93
N GLU A 46 12.90 5.17 -14.15
CA GLU A 46 12.52 3.78 -14.33
C GLU A 46 10.99 3.67 -14.24
N ILE A 47 10.41 2.90 -15.16
CA ILE A 47 9.01 2.49 -15.12
C ILE A 47 9.01 0.96 -15.05
N MET A 48 8.31 0.39 -14.08
CA MET A 48 8.20 -1.07 -13.95
C MET A 48 6.74 -1.50 -13.99
N LEU A 49 6.46 -2.53 -14.78
CA LEU A 49 5.17 -3.22 -14.80
C LEU A 49 5.37 -4.60 -14.19
N HIS A 50 4.66 -4.89 -13.11
CA HIS A 50 4.66 -6.22 -12.51
C HIS A 50 3.27 -6.84 -12.60
N HIS A 51 3.25 -8.11 -12.95
CA HIS A 51 2.07 -8.95 -12.89
C HIS A 51 2.38 -10.19 -12.06
N ARG A 52 1.54 -10.49 -11.08
CA ARG A 52 1.69 -11.63 -10.18
C ARG A 52 0.38 -12.39 -10.14
N SER A 53 0.41 -13.61 -10.68
CA SER A 53 -0.63 -14.61 -10.45
C SER A 53 -0.14 -15.60 -9.40
N GLN A 54 -0.93 -15.82 -8.35
CA GLN A 54 -0.63 -16.78 -7.29
C GLN A 54 -1.67 -17.90 -7.31
N TRP A 55 -1.34 -19.07 -6.75
CA TRP A 55 -2.29 -20.19 -6.62
C TRP A 55 -2.97 -20.54 -7.96
N VAL A 56 -2.19 -20.52 -9.05
CA VAL A 56 -2.70 -20.78 -10.40
C VAL A 56 -3.35 -22.16 -10.43
N GLY A 57 -4.55 -22.25 -11.01
CA GLY A 57 -5.36 -23.46 -11.05
C GLY A 57 -6.53 -23.47 -10.05
N PHE A 58 -6.52 -22.57 -9.06
CA PHE A 58 -7.68 -22.36 -8.18
C PHE A 58 -8.62 -21.29 -8.74
N THR A 59 -9.93 -21.50 -8.61
CA THR A 59 -10.94 -20.51 -9.01
C THR A 59 -10.82 -19.25 -8.15
N ASN A 60 -10.86 -18.08 -8.78
CA ASN A 60 -10.68 -16.77 -8.13
C ASN A 60 -9.34 -16.59 -7.40
N ALA A 61 -8.28 -17.27 -7.88
CA ALA A 61 -6.95 -17.16 -7.32
C ALA A 61 -6.41 -15.71 -7.35
N PRO A 62 -5.53 -15.33 -6.41
CA PRO A 62 -5.03 -13.96 -6.32
C PRO A 62 -4.25 -13.52 -7.56
N ASN A 63 -4.57 -12.32 -8.04
CA ASN A 63 -3.96 -11.69 -9.19
C ASN A 63 -3.69 -10.22 -8.88
N THR A 64 -2.41 -9.84 -8.88
CA THR A 64 -1.96 -8.49 -8.56
C THR A 64 -1.18 -7.89 -9.71
N GLN A 65 -1.48 -6.63 -10.01
CA GLN A 65 -0.81 -5.83 -11.03
C GLN A 65 -0.26 -4.56 -10.39
N PHE A 66 0.98 -4.22 -10.73
CA PHE A 66 1.61 -2.95 -10.35
C PHE A 66 2.17 -2.26 -11.56
N LEU A 67 1.97 -0.96 -11.62
CA LEU A 67 2.73 -0.05 -12.45
C LEU A 67 3.42 0.94 -11.53
N THR A 68 4.73 1.07 -11.63
CA THR A 68 5.50 1.99 -10.81
C THR A 68 6.33 2.91 -11.69
N TYR A 69 6.61 4.09 -11.16
CA TYR A 69 7.54 5.05 -11.74
C TYR A 69 8.47 5.54 -10.64
N ASN A 70 9.77 5.58 -10.91
CA ASN A 70 10.79 6.10 -10.01
C ASN A 70 11.73 6.97 -10.82
N GLY A 71 11.87 8.24 -10.46
CA GLY A 71 12.66 9.20 -11.20
C GLY A 71 13.46 10.14 -10.31
N LYS A 72 14.63 10.53 -10.81
CA LYS A 72 15.43 11.61 -10.24
C LYS A 72 15.00 12.93 -10.89
N ILE A 73 14.56 13.89 -10.08
CA ILE A 73 14.26 15.25 -10.56
C ILE A 73 15.55 16.05 -10.69
N ASN A 74 16.39 16.01 -9.64
CA ASN A 74 17.70 16.65 -9.61
C ASN A 74 18.61 15.92 -8.58
N GLU A 75 19.80 16.46 -8.30
CA GLU A 75 20.75 15.83 -7.36
C GLU A 75 20.22 15.63 -5.94
N ILE A 76 19.28 16.47 -5.50
CA ILE A 76 18.74 16.49 -4.14
C ILE A 76 17.26 16.09 -4.06
N MET A 77 16.59 15.83 -5.19
CA MET A 77 15.16 15.57 -5.25
C MET A 77 14.83 14.38 -6.15
N GLY A 78 13.89 13.56 -5.69
CA GLY A 78 13.35 12.42 -6.42
C GLY A 78 11.83 12.39 -6.36
N ILE A 79 11.23 11.62 -7.26
CA ILE A 79 9.80 11.38 -7.30
C ILE A 79 9.58 9.89 -7.54
N GLY A 80 8.51 9.35 -6.97
CA GLY A 80 8.00 8.06 -7.34
C GLY A 80 6.49 8.04 -7.34
N SER A 81 5.91 7.11 -8.06
CA SER A 81 4.48 6.86 -8.02
C SER A 81 4.22 5.39 -8.28
N TYR A 82 3.04 4.94 -7.85
CA TYR A 82 2.59 3.62 -8.21
C TYR A 82 1.07 3.57 -8.36
N ILE A 83 0.62 2.64 -9.20
CA ILE A 83 -0.76 2.21 -9.31
C ILE A 83 -0.77 0.71 -9.13
N MET A 84 -1.68 0.23 -8.29
CA MET A 84 -1.86 -1.17 -7.98
C MET A 84 -3.31 -1.56 -8.19
N ASN A 85 -3.52 -2.71 -8.81
CA ASN A 85 -4.81 -3.38 -8.85
C ASN A 85 -4.61 -4.81 -8.36
N ASP A 86 -5.16 -5.11 -7.19
CA ASP A 86 -5.09 -6.40 -6.53
C ASP A 86 -6.49 -7.03 -6.48
N ILE A 87 -6.61 -8.25 -6.98
CA ILE A 87 -7.85 -9.03 -6.95
C ILE A 87 -7.56 -10.33 -6.22
N THR A 88 -8.22 -10.54 -5.09
CA THR A 88 -8.06 -11.74 -4.27
C THR A 88 -9.45 -12.29 -3.95
N GLY A 89 -9.88 -13.33 -4.66
CA GLY A 89 -11.20 -13.92 -4.44
C GLY A 89 -12.36 -12.93 -4.73
N PRO A 90 -13.30 -12.74 -3.79
CA PRO A 90 -14.37 -11.75 -3.89
C PRO A 90 -13.88 -10.31 -3.61
N THR A 91 -12.64 -10.12 -3.17
CA THR A 91 -12.12 -8.81 -2.78
C THR A 91 -11.32 -8.17 -3.91
N ARG A 92 -11.43 -6.86 -4.03
CA ARG A 92 -10.63 -6.06 -4.96
C ARG A 92 -10.10 -4.83 -4.25
N ARG A 93 -8.82 -4.54 -4.47
CA ARG A 93 -8.15 -3.37 -3.94
C ARG A 93 -7.44 -2.63 -5.05
N PHE A 94 -7.79 -1.37 -5.21
CA PHE A 94 -7.11 -0.46 -6.12
C PHE A 94 -6.39 0.60 -5.29
N SER A 95 -5.11 0.83 -5.56
CA SER A 95 -4.37 1.91 -4.90
C SER A 95 -3.61 2.72 -5.92
N ALA A 96 -3.54 4.03 -5.68
CA ALA A 96 -2.70 4.93 -6.44
C ALA A 96 -1.98 5.86 -5.45
N SER A 97 -0.69 6.06 -5.63
CA SER A 97 0.12 6.89 -4.74
C SER A 97 1.17 7.66 -5.51
N VAL A 98 1.50 8.84 -4.99
CA VAL A 98 2.63 9.66 -5.42
C VAL A 98 3.51 9.94 -4.21
N ALA A 99 4.81 10.01 -4.46
CA ALA A 99 5.82 10.15 -3.43
C ALA A 99 6.92 11.10 -3.89
N TYR A 100 7.39 11.92 -2.97
CA TYR A 100 8.48 12.86 -3.17
C TYR A 100 9.63 12.54 -2.23
N ASN A 101 10.85 12.63 -2.75
CA ASN A 101 12.08 12.40 -2.01
C ASN A 101 12.93 13.67 -1.95
N TYR A 102 13.51 13.95 -0.79
CA TYR A 102 14.48 15.01 -0.58
C TYR A 102 15.73 14.48 0.10
N LYS A 103 16.91 14.76 -0.47
CA LYS A 103 18.22 14.33 0.04
C LYS A 103 18.93 15.53 0.65
N ALA A 104 18.93 15.61 1.97
CA ALA A 104 19.75 16.56 2.71
C ALA A 104 21.21 16.10 2.72
N LYS A 105 22.11 16.95 2.20
CA LYS A 105 23.54 16.68 2.15
C LYS A 105 24.22 17.33 3.36
N PHE A 106 24.92 16.51 4.14
CA PHE A 106 25.84 16.94 5.20
C PHE A 106 27.29 16.64 4.77
N GLU A 107 28.27 17.10 5.54
CA GLU A 107 29.69 16.93 5.21
C GLU A 107 30.09 15.45 5.06
N ASN A 108 29.62 14.59 5.97
CA ASN A 108 30.05 13.18 6.04
C ASN A 108 28.96 12.18 5.67
N PHE A 109 27.71 12.61 5.50
CA PHE A 109 26.60 11.71 5.19
C PHE A 109 25.49 12.41 4.41
N ARG A 110 24.60 11.61 3.83
CA ARG A 110 23.38 12.08 3.16
C ARG A 110 22.19 11.50 3.88
N LEU A 111 21.24 12.35 4.25
CA LEU A 111 19.95 11.94 4.82
C LEU A 111 18.89 12.03 3.72
N SER A 112 18.18 10.94 3.48
CA SER A 112 17.06 10.92 2.53
C SER A 112 15.73 10.91 3.27
N LEU A 113 14.88 11.87 2.97
CA LEU A 113 13.53 12.02 3.51
C LEU A 113 12.53 11.75 2.39
N GLY A 114 11.42 11.10 2.74
CA GLY A 114 10.37 10.76 1.79
C GLY A 114 9.00 11.16 2.33
N LEU A 115 8.15 11.68 1.48
CA LEU A 115 6.75 11.94 1.78
C LEU A 115 5.89 11.31 0.68
N ALA A 116 4.93 10.49 1.07
CA ALA A 116 3.98 9.85 0.16
C ALA A 116 2.55 10.29 0.47
N ALA A 117 1.73 10.34 -0.57
CA ALA A 117 0.31 10.55 -0.47
C ALA A 117 -0.39 9.70 -1.53
N GLY A 118 -1.40 8.94 -1.11
CA GLY A 118 -2.16 8.12 -2.02
C GLY A 118 -3.60 7.92 -1.59
N ILE A 119 -4.33 7.24 -2.46
CA ILE A 119 -5.69 6.77 -2.23
C ILE A 119 -5.71 5.25 -2.37
N MET A 120 -6.52 4.62 -1.54
CA MET A 120 -6.83 3.20 -1.64
C MET A 120 -8.34 3.06 -1.70
N GLN A 121 -8.81 2.27 -2.66
CA GLN A 121 -10.18 1.85 -2.76
C GLN A 121 -10.24 0.36 -2.52
N TYR A 122 -10.98 -0.04 -1.49
CA TYR A 122 -11.26 -1.43 -1.18
C TYR A 122 -12.71 -1.76 -1.55
N GLY A 123 -12.94 -2.91 -2.16
CA GLY A 123 -14.28 -3.38 -2.42
C GLY A 123 -14.43 -4.90 -2.34
N ILE A 124 -15.67 -5.33 -2.10
CA ILE A 124 -16.07 -6.72 -2.00
C ILE A 124 -17.21 -6.96 -2.99
N ASP A 125 -17.12 -8.05 -3.76
CA ASP A 125 -18.16 -8.53 -4.65
C ASP A 125 -18.90 -9.70 -4.00
N GLY A 126 -20.07 -9.41 -3.44
CA GLY A 126 -20.92 -10.38 -2.77
C GLY A 126 -21.39 -11.54 -3.67
N ASN A 127 -21.41 -11.37 -4.99
CA ASN A 127 -21.85 -12.43 -5.92
C ASN A 127 -20.84 -13.58 -6.00
N LYS A 128 -19.59 -13.34 -5.59
CA LYS A 128 -18.53 -14.36 -5.57
C LYS A 128 -18.43 -15.07 -4.22
N ILE A 129 -19.32 -14.77 -3.28
CA ILE A 129 -19.34 -15.36 -1.94
C ILE A 129 -20.38 -16.47 -1.93
N SER A 130 -19.93 -17.73 -1.84
CA SER A 130 -20.82 -18.85 -1.57
C SER A 130 -21.10 -18.92 -0.06
N LEU A 131 -22.33 -18.62 0.34
CA LEU A 131 -22.75 -18.76 1.73
C LEU A 131 -23.07 -20.23 2.04
N TYR A 132 -22.68 -20.68 3.22
CA TYR A 132 -23.08 -22.00 3.72
C TYR A 132 -24.59 -22.08 3.98
N GLN A 133 -25.20 -20.97 4.41
CA GLN A 133 -26.65 -20.81 4.54
C GLN A 133 -27.13 -19.73 3.57
N ILE A 134 -27.98 -20.13 2.62
CA ILE A 134 -28.49 -19.26 1.54
C ILE A 134 -29.39 -18.12 2.10
N ASN A 135 -29.98 -18.30 3.28
CA ASN A 135 -30.88 -17.34 3.94
C ASN A 135 -30.33 -16.83 5.29
N ASP A 136 -29.01 -16.65 5.40
CA ASP A 136 -28.43 -16.00 6.59
C ASP A 136 -28.79 -14.51 6.61
N ASN A 137 -29.68 -14.12 7.53
CA ASN A 137 -30.15 -12.74 7.69
C ASN A 137 -29.03 -11.74 8.05
N VAL A 138 -27.85 -12.20 8.49
CA VAL A 138 -26.68 -11.34 8.71
C VAL A 138 -26.10 -10.83 7.37
N ILE A 139 -26.36 -11.54 6.27
CA ILE A 139 -25.84 -11.26 4.91
C ILE A 139 -27.03 -11.05 3.95
N ALA A 140 -28.14 -10.47 4.46
CA ALA A 140 -29.44 -10.42 3.76
C ALA A 140 -29.49 -9.56 2.49
N GLU A 141 -28.44 -8.83 2.12
CA GLU A 141 -28.38 -8.07 0.88
C GLU A 141 -27.00 -8.18 0.25
N HIS A 142 -26.97 -8.19 -1.09
CA HIS A 142 -25.76 -8.26 -1.91
C HIS A 142 -24.69 -7.28 -1.38
N ILE A 143 -23.71 -7.80 -0.63
CA ILE A 143 -22.64 -7.00 -0.02
C ILE A 143 -21.68 -6.57 -1.12
N SER A 144 -22.04 -5.50 -1.83
CA SER A 144 -21.16 -4.74 -2.70
C SER A 144 -20.72 -3.49 -1.97
N MET A 145 -19.72 -3.64 -1.10
CA MET A 145 -19.14 -2.51 -0.39
C MET A 145 -17.96 -1.95 -1.17
N LYS A 146 -17.87 -0.63 -1.26
CA LYS A 146 -16.73 0.09 -1.82
C LYS A 146 -16.39 1.24 -0.88
N SER A 147 -15.19 1.22 -0.32
CA SER A 147 -14.69 2.24 0.59
C SER A 147 -13.43 2.87 0.00
N ILE A 148 -13.31 4.19 0.12
CA ILE A 148 -12.12 4.95 -0.26
C ILE A 148 -11.48 5.45 1.03
N CYS A 149 -10.20 5.15 1.21
CA CYS A 149 -9.41 5.58 2.35
C CYS A 149 -8.11 6.24 1.88
N PRO A 150 -7.57 7.19 2.67
CA PRO A 150 -6.23 7.70 2.46
C PRO A 150 -5.23 6.54 2.53
N ASN A 151 -4.29 6.50 1.59
CA ASN A 151 -3.17 5.59 1.64
C ASN A 151 -1.94 6.36 2.13
N VAL A 152 -1.58 6.10 3.39
CA VAL A 152 -0.44 6.73 4.07
C VAL A 152 0.50 5.59 4.46
N ASP A 153 1.19 5.05 3.45
CA ASP A 153 2.31 4.12 3.64
C ASP A 153 3.60 4.88 3.98
#